data_AF-A0A919C986-F1
#
_entry.id   AF-A0A919C986-F1
#
_cell.length_a   1.000
_cell.length_b   1.000
_cell.length_c   1.000
_cell.angle_alpha   90.00
_cell.angle_beta   90.00
_cell.angle_gamma   90.00
#
_symmetry.space_group_name_H-M   'P 1'
#
loop_
_entity.id
_entity.type
_entity.pdbx_description
1 polymer ?
#
loop_
_entity_poly.entity_id
_entity_poly.type
_entity_poly.pdbx_seq_one_letter_code
_entity_poly.pdbx_strand_id
1 'polypeptide(L)'
;MHDERLAEFSRERLDGRPLPEDLRTLLVAQWEGRTDFLHLLDLDFFETGEVHPLLDTSYLRPEELADPELQSVNAAAAEMARHVKLVAKGGKGWLGYWLHPDEPADPAAWRLVELDTEFSFWSLSGRTLTEGVAAERAHYRDEPDERAAFAQLADEVAALGMPLTTRDYDSLDETEYTVDPAQLMDALIDAERAKRGLG
;
A
#
# COMPACT_ATOMS: atom_id res chain seq x y z
N MET A 1 4.11 -17.78 18.14
CA MET A 1 2.65 -18.07 18.17
C MET A 1 1.90 -17.44 16.99
N HIS A 2 2.49 -16.47 16.28
CA HIS A 2 1.87 -15.86 15.10
C HIS A 2 2.39 -16.39 13.75
N ASP A 3 3.30 -17.35 13.73
CA ASP A 3 4.02 -17.76 12.51
C ASP A 3 3.09 -18.30 11.41
N GLU A 4 2.07 -19.08 11.76
CA GLU A 4 1.07 -19.56 10.80
C GLU A 4 0.23 -18.42 10.24
N ARG A 5 -0.20 -17.47 11.07
CA ARG A 5 -0.99 -16.31 10.66
C ARG A 5 -0.17 -15.34 9.80
N LEU A 6 1.11 -15.15 10.11
CA LEU A 6 2.06 -14.40 9.28
C LEU A 6 2.25 -15.06 7.91
N ALA A 7 2.41 -16.39 7.88
CA ALA A 7 2.55 -17.14 6.64
C ALA A 7 1.27 -17.08 5.79
N GLU A 8 0.10 -17.10 6.43
CA GLU A 8 -1.19 -16.94 5.75
C GLU A 8 -1.36 -15.54 5.18
N PHE A 9 -1.12 -14.50 5.97
CA PHE A 9 -1.13 -13.12 5.49
C PHE A 9 -0.19 -12.91 4.30
N SER A 10 1.04 -13.43 4.39
CA SER A 10 2.01 -13.40 3.30
C SER A 10 1.48 -14.09 2.03
N ARG A 11 0.86 -15.28 2.15
CA ARG A 11 0.28 -15.98 0.99
C ARG A 11 -0.82 -15.17 0.31
N GLU A 12 -1.70 -14.54 1.08
CA GLU A 12 -2.84 -13.79 0.53
C GLU A 12 -2.47 -12.41 0.01
N ARG A 13 -1.58 -11.70 0.71
CA ARG A 13 -1.28 -10.29 0.42
C ARG A 13 0.00 -10.07 -0.35
N LEU A 14 0.98 -10.97 -0.22
CA LEU A 14 2.31 -10.82 -0.81
C LEU A 14 2.71 -12.01 -1.72
N ASP A 15 1.74 -12.81 -2.17
CA ASP A 15 1.97 -14.02 -2.98
C ASP A 15 2.97 -15.02 -2.34
N GLY A 16 3.02 -15.08 -1.00
CA GLY A 16 3.92 -15.95 -0.24
C GLY A 16 5.35 -15.44 -0.10
N ARG A 17 5.63 -14.19 -0.50
CA ARG A 17 6.94 -13.57 -0.32
C ARG A 17 7.22 -13.25 1.15
N PRO A 18 8.49 -13.20 1.58
CA PRO A 18 8.84 -12.83 2.94
C PRO A 18 8.26 -11.46 3.32
N LEU A 19 7.70 -11.37 4.53
CA LEU A 19 7.24 -10.11 5.10
C LEU A 19 8.43 -9.22 5.46
N PRO A 20 8.44 -7.93 5.06
CA PRO A 20 9.29 -6.92 5.67
C PRO A 20 9.16 -6.92 7.21
N GLU A 21 10.25 -6.60 7.91
CA GLU A 21 10.35 -6.74 9.36
C GLU A 21 9.38 -5.81 10.11
N ASP A 22 9.21 -4.58 9.61
CA ASP A 22 8.32 -3.59 10.19
C ASP A 22 6.85 -4.01 10.00
N LEU A 23 6.48 -4.49 8.81
CA LEU A 23 5.17 -5.05 8.53
C LEU A 23 4.87 -6.24 9.47
N ARG A 24 5.82 -7.15 9.65
CA ARG A 24 5.67 -8.26 10.61
C ARG A 24 5.40 -7.75 12.02
N THR A 25 6.11 -6.72 12.46
CA THR A 25 5.97 -6.12 13.79
C THR A 25 4.60 -5.49 13.98
N LEU A 26 4.14 -4.73 12.97
CA LEU A 26 2.83 -4.08 12.96
C LEU A 26 1.68 -5.08 12.95
N LEU A 27 1.76 -6.15 12.15
CA LEU A 27 0.76 -7.22 12.13
C LEU A 27 0.63 -7.93 13.49
N VAL A 28 1.77 -8.26 14.12
CA VAL A 28 1.77 -8.85 15.46
C VAL A 28 1.18 -7.88 16.48
N ALA A 29 1.50 -6.59 16.40
CA ALA A 29 0.91 -5.58 17.28
C ALA A 29 -0.62 -5.51 17.14
N GLN A 30 -1.16 -5.54 15.91
CA GLN A 30 -2.62 -5.61 15.66
C GLN A 30 -3.24 -6.83 16.35
N TRP A 31 -2.65 -8.01 16.17
CA TRP A 31 -3.22 -9.26 16.70
C TRP A 31 -3.09 -9.41 18.21
N GLU A 32 -2.12 -8.75 18.82
CA GLU A 32 -1.98 -8.66 20.27
C GLU A 32 -2.85 -7.54 20.88
N GLY A 33 -3.58 -6.77 20.06
CA GLY A 33 -4.39 -5.65 20.51
C GLY A 33 -3.56 -4.43 20.96
N ARG A 34 -2.31 -4.33 20.53
CA ARG A 34 -1.43 -3.16 20.76
C ARG A 34 -1.77 -2.08 19.72
N THR A 35 -2.89 -1.40 19.95
CA THR A 35 -3.48 -0.49 18.97
C THR A 35 -2.81 0.88 18.91
N ASP A 36 -1.90 1.22 19.84
CA ASP A 36 -1.25 2.54 19.89
C ASP A 36 -0.53 2.89 18.58
N PHE A 37 0.22 1.93 18.02
CA PHE A 37 0.87 2.09 16.72
C PHE A 37 -0.13 2.34 15.58
N LEU A 38 -1.22 1.56 15.57
CA LEU A 38 -2.23 1.62 14.52
C LEU A 38 -2.97 2.95 14.54
N HIS A 39 -3.28 3.48 15.73
CA HIS A 39 -3.93 4.79 15.86
C HIS A 39 -2.97 5.93 15.51
N LEU A 40 -1.70 5.80 15.92
CA LEU A 40 -0.68 6.79 15.63
C LEU A 40 -0.45 6.95 14.13
N LEU A 41 -0.34 5.81 13.44
CA LEU A 41 -0.05 5.72 12.01
C LEU A 41 -1.32 5.72 11.13
N ASP A 42 -2.51 5.64 11.74
CA ASP A 42 -3.79 5.55 11.04
C ASP A 42 -3.86 4.35 10.07
N LEU A 43 -3.54 3.16 10.61
CA LEU A 43 -3.47 1.90 9.86
C LEU A 43 -4.45 0.86 10.37
N ASP A 44 -5.07 0.14 9.43
CA ASP A 44 -5.84 -1.08 9.66
C ASP A 44 -5.40 -2.16 8.68
N PHE A 45 -4.71 -3.20 9.17
CA PHE A 45 -4.22 -4.28 8.29
C PHE A 45 -5.36 -5.19 7.86
N PHE A 46 -5.33 -5.57 6.58
CA PHE A 46 -6.30 -6.52 6.05
C PHE A 46 -6.29 -7.85 6.81
N GLU A 47 -7.46 -8.36 7.11
CA GLU A 47 -7.62 -9.70 7.68
C GLU A 47 -7.67 -10.76 6.58
N THR A 48 -7.48 -12.01 7.02
CA THR A 48 -7.54 -13.19 6.16
C THR A 48 -8.90 -13.28 5.46
N GLY A 49 -8.88 -13.52 4.16
CA GLY A 49 -10.09 -13.67 3.34
C GLY A 49 -10.78 -12.37 2.91
N GLU A 50 -10.30 -11.19 3.33
CA GLU A 50 -10.80 -9.94 2.76
C GLU A 50 -10.44 -9.84 1.27
N VAL A 51 -11.38 -9.41 0.43
CA VAL A 51 -11.17 -9.27 -1.02
C VAL A 51 -10.09 -8.23 -1.31
N HIS A 52 -9.25 -8.48 -2.32
CA HIS A 52 -8.30 -7.47 -2.77
C HIS A 52 -9.06 -6.27 -3.35
N PRO A 53 -8.80 -5.02 -2.91
CA PRO A 53 -9.56 -3.85 -3.35
C PRO A 53 -9.72 -3.70 -4.87
N LEU A 54 -8.65 -3.90 -5.64
CA LEU A 54 -8.70 -3.86 -7.12
C LEU A 54 -9.53 -4.97 -7.78
N LEU A 55 -9.94 -6.00 -7.03
CA LEU A 55 -10.74 -7.12 -7.50
C LEU A 55 -12.18 -7.08 -6.96
N ASP A 56 -12.47 -6.15 -6.05
CA ASP A 56 -13.79 -6.03 -5.47
C ASP A 56 -14.72 -5.32 -6.46
N THR A 57 -15.63 -6.07 -7.06
CA THR A 57 -16.69 -5.50 -7.92
C THR A 57 -18.06 -5.58 -7.25
N SER A 58 -18.13 -5.86 -5.94
CA SER A 58 -19.38 -6.10 -5.22
C SER A 58 -20.26 -4.87 -5.08
N TYR A 59 -19.67 -3.68 -5.24
CA TYR A 59 -20.38 -2.40 -5.22
C TYR A 59 -21.05 -2.03 -6.56
N LEU A 60 -20.73 -2.74 -7.64
CA LEU A 60 -21.27 -2.46 -8.97
C LEU A 60 -22.65 -3.09 -9.15
N ARG A 61 -23.56 -2.34 -9.78
CA ARG A 61 -24.87 -2.84 -10.19
C ARG A 61 -24.75 -3.73 -11.44
N PRO A 62 -25.74 -4.57 -11.74
CA PRO A 62 -25.72 -5.43 -12.93
C PRO A 62 -25.52 -4.67 -14.24
N GLU A 63 -26.05 -3.45 -14.36
CA GLU A 63 -25.89 -2.62 -15.54
C GLU A 63 -24.46 -2.09 -15.69
N GLU A 64 -23.81 -1.76 -14.56
CA GLU A 64 -22.41 -1.31 -14.52
C GLU A 64 -21.45 -2.48 -14.80
N LEU A 65 -21.75 -3.68 -14.31
CA LEU A 65 -20.99 -4.89 -14.65
C LEU A 65 -21.08 -5.25 -16.14
N ALA A 66 -22.16 -4.86 -16.80
CA ALA A 66 -22.36 -5.08 -18.23
C ALA A 66 -21.76 -3.97 -19.11
N ASP A 67 -21.34 -2.83 -18.53
CA ASP A 67 -20.75 -1.71 -19.26
C ASP A 67 -19.37 -2.09 -19.81
N PRO A 68 -19.16 -2.10 -21.15
CA PRO A 68 -17.87 -2.42 -21.76
C PRO A 68 -16.73 -1.52 -21.30
N GLU A 69 -17.03 -0.26 -20.92
CA GLU A 69 -16.03 0.68 -20.40
C GLU A 69 -15.53 0.23 -19.03
N LEU A 70 -16.45 -0.03 -18.10
CA LEU A 70 -16.11 -0.54 -16.76
C LEU A 70 -15.49 -1.93 -16.80
N GLN A 71 -15.87 -2.78 -17.76
CA GLN A 71 -15.20 -4.07 -17.97
C GLN A 71 -13.74 -3.92 -18.40
N SER A 72 -13.39 -2.83 -19.09
CA SER A 72 -12.01 -2.54 -19.46
C SER A 72 -11.20 -2.12 -18.23
N VAL A 73 -11.78 -1.25 -17.40
CA VAL A 73 -11.20 -0.82 -16.13
C VAL A 73 -11.00 -1.99 -15.16
N ASN A 74 -12.02 -2.83 -14.97
CA ASN A 74 -11.94 -3.99 -14.07
C ASN A 74 -10.89 -5.01 -14.54
N ALA A 75 -10.76 -5.21 -15.85
CA ALA A 75 -9.72 -6.08 -16.40
C ALA A 75 -8.31 -5.52 -16.18
N ALA A 76 -8.12 -4.20 -16.38
CA ALA A 76 -6.87 -3.53 -16.07
C ALA A 76 -6.53 -3.58 -14.58
N ALA A 77 -7.51 -3.35 -13.70
CA ALA A 77 -7.36 -3.44 -12.24
C ALA A 77 -6.96 -4.87 -11.81
N ALA A 78 -7.51 -5.90 -12.45
CA ALA A 78 -7.14 -7.29 -12.19
C ALA A 78 -5.69 -7.61 -12.59
N GLU A 79 -5.18 -7.03 -13.69
CA GLU A 79 -3.76 -7.13 -14.04
C GLU A 79 -2.89 -6.32 -13.08
N MET A 80 -3.31 -5.12 -12.68
CA MET A 80 -2.61 -4.31 -11.68
C MET A 80 -2.46 -5.05 -10.34
N ALA A 81 -3.47 -5.79 -9.88
CA ALA A 81 -3.43 -6.59 -8.64
C ALA A 81 -2.32 -7.68 -8.64
N ARG A 82 -1.75 -8.00 -9.80
CA ARG A 82 -0.58 -8.88 -9.89
C ARG A 82 0.71 -8.17 -9.46
N HIS A 83 0.77 -6.86 -9.62
CA HIS A 83 1.93 -6.02 -9.38
C HIS A 83 1.83 -5.25 -8.06
N VAL A 84 0.64 -4.75 -7.71
CA VAL A 84 0.42 -4.09 -6.42
C VAL A 84 0.03 -5.09 -5.34
N LYS A 85 0.66 -5.00 -4.18
CA LYS A 85 0.41 -5.85 -3.03
C LYS A 85 -0.02 -5.02 -1.83
N LEU A 86 -1.34 -4.90 -1.67
CA LEU A 86 -1.97 -4.10 -0.62
C LEU A 86 -1.98 -4.87 0.70
N VAL A 87 -1.57 -4.19 1.77
CA VAL A 87 -1.40 -4.79 3.10
C VAL A 87 -2.22 -4.09 4.18
N ALA A 88 -2.56 -2.81 4.00
CA ALA A 88 -3.34 -2.06 4.96
C ALA A 88 -4.31 -1.06 4.30
N LYS A 89 -5.32 -0.68 5.07
CA LYS A 89 -6.18 0.49 4.85
C LYS A 89 -5.61 1.66 5.66
N GLY A 90 -5.67 2.85 5.11
CA GLY A 90 -5.12 4.06 5.74
C GLY A 90 -4.85 5.16 4.72
N GLY A 91 -4.54 6.35 5.20
CA GLY A 91 -4.24 7.51 4.35
C GLY A 91 -5.40 7.84 3.40
N LYS A 92 -5.12 7.84 2.09
CA LYS A 92 -6.09 8.11 1.01
C LYS A 92 -6.98 6.90 0.67
N GLY A 93 -6.63 5.70 1.14
CA GLY A 93 -7.40 4.49 0.91
C GLY A 93 -6.67 3.23 1.35
N TRP A 94 -5.71 2.79 0.54
CA TRP A 94 -4.97 1.55 0.73
C TRP A 94 -3.46 1.75 0.51
N LEU A 95 -2.69 0.96 1.26
CA LEU A 95 -1.24 1.04 1.34
C LEU A 95 -0.64 -0.33 1.05
N GLY A 96 0.48 -0.36 0.34
CA GLY A 96 1.11 -1.59 -0.09
C GLY A 96 2.48 -1.43 -0.73
N TYR A 97 2.86 -2.45 -1.49
CA TYR A 97 4.13 -2.51 -2.21
C TYR A 97 3.91 -2.60 -3.71
N TRP A 98 4.76 -1.90 -4.47
CA TRP A 98 4.86 -2.01 -5.92
C TRP A 98 5.89 -3.08 -6.30
N LEU A 99 5.40 -4.22 -6.77
CA LEU A 99 6.21 -5.42 -7.07
C LEU A 99 6.20 -5.75 -8.57
N HIS A 100 6.26 -4.72 -9.42
CA HIS A 100 6.40 -4.93 -10.86
C HIS A 100 7.71 -5.67 -11.18
N PRO A 101 7.76 -6.56 -12.21
CA PRO A 101 8.96 -7.34 -12.52
C PRO A 101 10.23 -6.54 -12.84
N ASP A 102 10.07 -5.29 -13.26
CA ASP A 102 11.20 -4.38 -13.54
C ASP A 102 11.69 -3.63 -12.28
N GLU A 103 11.01 -3.80 -11.14
CA GLU A 103 11.41 -3.25 -9.84
C GLU A 103 12.30 -4.23 -9.06
N PRO A 104 13.00 -3.76 -8.00
CA PRO A 104 13.79 -4.63 -7.14
C PRO A 104 12.95 -5.79 -6.54
N ALA A 105 13.46 -7.02 -6.68
CA ALA A 105 12.80 -8.20 -6.12
C ALA A 105 13.05 -8.38 -4.60
N ASP A 106 14.06 -7.73 -4.05
CA ASP A 106 14.43 -7.80 -2.63
C ASP A 106 13.40 -7.06 -1.75
N PRO A 107 12.78 -7.72 -0.74
CA PRO A 107 11.86 -7.08 0.19
C PRO A 107 12.38 -5.81 0.87
N ALA A 108 13.69 -5.71 1.12
CA ALA A 108 14.29 -4.52 1.72
C ALA A 108 14.34 -3.31 0.77
N ALA A 109 14.07 -3.51 -0.52
CA ALA A 109 14.09 -2.50 -1.56
C ALA A 109 12.74 -2.34 -2.28
N TRP A 110 11.68 -2.99 -1.79
CA TRP A 110 10.34 -2.83 -2.33
C TRP A 110 9.87 -1.39 -2.16
N ARG A 111 9.23 -0.87 -3.20
CA ARG A 111 8.71 0.49 -3.21
C ARG A 111 7.31 0.52 -2.62
N LEU A 112 7.04 1.55 -1.84
CA LEU A 112 5.76 1.74 -1.16
C LEU A 112 4.81 2.49 -2.08
N VAL A 113 3.57 2.02 -2.16
CA VAL A 113 2.51 2.63 -2.95
C VAL A 113 1.27 2.85 -2.11
N GLU A 114 0.65 4.01 -2.32
CA GLU A 114 -0.68 4.36 -1.83
C GLU A 114 -1.63 4.47 -3.01
N LEU A 115 -2.88 4.04 -2.82
CA LEU A 115 -3.95 4.33 -3.77
C LEU A 115 -5.28 4.55 -3.08
N ASP A 116 -6.16 5.29 -3.74
CA ASP A 116 -7.52 5.55 -3.30
C ASP A 116 -8.53 4.61 -3.97
N THR A 117 -9.81 4.81 -3.63
CA THR A 117 -10.93 4.06 -4.20
C THR A 117 -11.20 4.37 -5.68
N GLU A 118 -10.56 5.40 -6.25
CA GLU A 118 -10.68 5.80 -7.66
C GLU A 118 -9.52 5.27 -8.51
N PHE A 119 -8.63 4.45 -7.92
CA PHE A 119 -7.41 3.91 -8.55
C PHE A 119 -6.41 4.99 -8.96
N SER A 120 -6.35 6.08 -8.19
CA SER A 120 -5.23 7.02 -8.26
C SER A 120 -4.05 6.48 -7.44
N PHE A 121 -2.82 6.61 -7.95
CA PHE A 121 -1.62 6.03 -7.33
C PHE A 121 -0.66 7.13 -6.86
N TRP A 122 -0.05 6.92 -5.69
CA TRP A 122 1.00 7.79 -5.13
C TRP A 122 2.19 6.97 -4.64
N SER A 123 3.38 7.53 -4.77
CA SER A 123 4.59 7.05 -4.11
C SER A 123 4.66 7.56 -2.68
N LEU A 124 5.15 6.72 -1.76
CA LEU A 124 5.40 7.10 -0.37
C LEU A 124 6.92 7.19 -0.13
N SER A 125 7.36 8.23 0.58
CA SER A 125 8.78 8.43 0.91
C SER A 125 9.21 7.55 2.08
N GLY A 126 10.21 6.69 1.88
CA GLY A 126 10.73 5.81 2.93
C GLY A 126 11.09 4.41 2.44
N ARG A 127 11.82 3.65 3.27
CA ARG A 127 12.25 2.27 2.95
C ARG A 127 11.40 1.20 3.61
N THR A 128 10.57 1.60 4.57
CA THR A 128 9.72 0.73 5.35
C THR A 128 8.30 1.28 5.33
N LEU A 129 7.29 0.41 5.43
CA LEU A 129 5.89 0.83 5.48
C LEU A 129 5.68 1.87 6.60
N THR A 130 6.33 1.66 7.74
CA THR A 130 6.25 2.57 8.88
C THR A 130 6.79 3.97 8.55
N GLU A 131 7.92 4.07 7.85
CA GLU A 131 8.48 5.37 7.44
C GLU A 131 7.56 6.10 6.45
N GLY A 132 7.09 5.40 5.41
CA GLY A 132 6.20 5.99 4.41
C GLY A 132 4.91 6.51 5.02
N VAL A 133 4.31 5.73 5.93
CA VAL A 133 3.10 6.15 6.62
C VAL A 133 3.36 7.29 7.61
N ALA A 134 4.47 7.26 8.34
CA ALA A 134 4.83 8.37 9.23
C ALA A 134 5.10 9.67 8.45
N ALA A 135 5.71 9.59 7.27
CA ALA A 135 5.91 10.73 6.39
C ALA A 135 4.58 11.33 5.92
N GLU A 136 3.66 10.50 5.42
CA GLU A 136 2.32 10.97 5.05
C GLU A 136 1.57 11.60 6.23
N ARG A 137 1.63 10.97 7.41
CA ARG A 137 0.97 11.47 8.62
C ARG A 137 1.55 12.81 9.08
N ALA A 138 2.81 13.12 8.78
CA ALA A 138 3.43 14.39 9.11
C ALA A 138 2.72 15.58 8.43
N HIS A 139 2.23 15.40 7.19
CA HIS A 139 1.48 16.43 6.44
C HIS A 139 0.13 16.81 7.07
N TYR A 140 -0.44 15.92 7.90
CA TYR A 140 -1.77 16.09 8.48
C TYR A 140 -1.75 16.52 9.96
N ARG A 141 -0.57 16.74 10.56
CA ARG A 141 -0.46 17.24 11.93
C ARG A 141 -0.62 18.76 11.97
N ASP A 142 -1.07 19.27 13.11
CA ASP A 142 -1.20 20.72 13.39
C ASP A 142 0.15 21.46 13.50
N GLU A 143 1.26 20.83 13.12
CA GLU A 143 2.61 21.40 13.10
C GLU A 143 2.88 22.02 11.71
N PRO A 144 3.26 23.31 11.62
CA PRO A 144 3.49 23.96 10.32
C PRO A 144 4.69 23.42 9.53
N ASP A 145 5.63 22.75 10.21
CA ASP A 145 6.84 22.18 9.59
C ASP A 145 6.78 20.65 9.60
N GLU A 146 6.66 20.07 8.40
CA GLU A 146 6.61 18.64 8.16
C GLU A 146 7.85 17.91 8.69
N ARG A 147 9.03 18.55 8.67
CA ARG A 147 10.27 17.97 9.23
C ARG A 147 10.17 17.79 10.73
N ALA A 148 9.62 18.79 11.42
CA ALA A 148 9.41 18.73 12.86
C ALA A 148 8.31 17.72 13.22
N ALA A 149 7.22 17.68 12.45
CA ALA A 149 6.14 16.72 12.61
C ALA A 149 6.63 15.28 12.45
N PHE A 150 7.43 15.00 11.41
CA PHE A 150 8.03 13.70 11.17
C PHE A 150 8.99 13.29 12.29
N ALA A 151 9.87 14.20 12.73
CA ALA A 151 10.79 13.90 13.83
C ALA A 151 10.06 13.56 15.14
N GLN A 152 8.94 14.23 15.43
CA GLN A 152 8.07 13.90 16.57
C GLN A 152 7.41 12.52 16.40
N LEU A 153 6.87 12.22 15.21
CA LEU A 153 6.32 10.90 14.89
C LEU A 153 7.38 9.81 15.05
N ALA A 154 8.59 10.03 14.57
CA ALA A 154 9.69 9.08 14.72
C ALA A 154 10.00 8.78 16.21
N ASP A 155 9.97 9.80 17.07
CA ASP A 155 10.17 9.64 18.52
C ASP A 155 9.00 8.86 19.17
N GLU A 156 7.75 9.16 18.76
CA GLU A 156 6.56 8.47 19.26
C GLU A 156 6.55 6.98 18.86
N VAL A 157 6.85 6.66 17.60
CA VAL A 157 6.95 5.27 17.12
C VAL A 157 8.12 4.54 17.81
N ALA A 158 9.26 5.21 18.01
CA ALA A 158 10.39 4.65 18.75
C ALA A 158 10.03 4.34 20.22
N ALA A 159 9.27 5.21 20.89
CA ALA A 159 8.81 5.01 22.26
C ALA A 159 7.88 3.79 22.41
N LEU A 160 7.16 3.44 21.34
CA LEU A 160 6.34 2.24 21.27
C LEU A 160 7.16 0.97 20.94
N GLY A 161 8.43 1.12 20.56
CA GLY A 161 9.38 0.01 20.36
C GLY A 161 9.72 -0.31 18.90
N MET A 162 9.43 0.60 17.95
CA MET A 162 9.72 0.41 16.52
C MET A 162 10.44 1.63 15.94
N PRO A 163 11.73 1.83 16.26
CA PRO A 163 12.45 3.01 15.77
C PRO A 163 12.53 3.02 14.24
N LEU A 164 12.27 4.18 13.64
CA LEU A 164 12.53 4.41 12.21
C LEU A 164 14.04 4.41 11.94
N THR A 165 14.44 4.22 10.68
CA THR A 165 15.87 4.23 10.34
C THR A 165 16.47 5.63 10.38
N THR A 166 15.63 6.66 10.32
CA THR A 166 16.00 8.07 10.38
C THR A 166 14.95 8.91 11.10
N ARG A 167 15.37 10.07 11.62
CA ARG A 167 14.50 11.15 12.12
C ARG A 167 14.47 12.36 11.18
N ASP A 168 15.27 12.31 10.11
CA ASP A 168 15.41 13.38 9.14
C ASP A 168 14.50 13.08 7.94
N TYR A 169 13.46 13.89 7.79
CA TYR A 169 12.48 13.76 6.71
C TYR A 169 13.15 13.84 5.32
N ASP A 170 14.15 14.73 5.15
CA ASP A 170 14.83 14.91 3.86
C ASP A 170 15.78 13.75 3.52
N SER A 171 15.95 12.79 4.43
CA SER A 171 16.74 11.57 4.21
C SER A 171 15.89 10.35 3.83
N LEU A 172 14.57 10.52 3.75
CA LEU A 172 13.66 9.47 3.30
C LEU A 172 13.95 9.08 1.86
N ASP A 173 13.63 7.82 1.54
CA ASP A 173 13.86 7.28 0.21
C ASP A 173 12.74 7.71 -0.74
N GLU A 174 13.08 8.58 -1.69
CA GLU A 174 12.15 9.10 -2.71
C GLU A 174 12.46 8.52 -4.09
N THR A 175 13.02 7.32 -4.15
CA THR A 175 13.38 6.74 -5.45
C THR A 175 12.12 6.51 -6.28
N GLU A 176 12.08 7.10 -7.47
CA GLU A 176 10.99 6.93 -8.43
C GLU A 176 10.82 5.46 -8.86
N TYR A 177 9.61 5.10 -9.26
CA TYR A 177 9.33 3.81 -9.87
C TYR A 177 10.02 3.69 -11.23
N THR A 178 10.57 2.52 -11.50
CA THR A 178 11.03 2.15 -12.84
C THR A 178 9.84 2.10 -13.81
N VAL A 179 8.71 1.58 -13.33
CA VAL A 179 7.44 1.56 -14.06
C VAL A 179 6.40 2.31 -13.26
N ASP A 180 5.94 3.44 -13.79
CA ASP A 180 4.92 4.28 -13.17
C ASP A 180 3.56 3.56 -13.10
N PRO A 181 2.98 3.35 -11.90
CA PRO A 181 1.73 2.61 -11.73
C PRO A 181 0.53 3.26 -12.44
N ALA A 182 0.44 4.59 -12.48
CA ALA A 182 -0.67 5.29 -13.11
C ALA A 182 -0.61 5.14 -14.64
N GLN A 183 0.56 5.36 -15.24
CA GLN A 183 0.77 5.15 -16.67
C GLN A 183 0.53 3.69 -17.09
N LEU A 184 0.91 2.73 -16.25
CA LEU A 184 0.61 1.32 -16.52
C LEU A 184 -0.89 1.03 -16.44
N MET A 185 -1.60 1.57 -15.45
CA MET A 185 -3.06 1.43 -15.35
C MET A 185 -3.75 1.98 -16.61
N ASP A 186 -3.41 3.20 -17.04
CA ASP A 186 -3.97 3.80 -18.25
C ASP A 186 -3.69 2.95 -19.51
N ALA A 187 -2.45 2.48 -19.67
CA ALA A 187 -2.07 1.64 -20.80
C ALA A 187 -2.82 0.29 -20.80
N LEU A 188 -3.06 -0.31 -19.63
CA LEU A 188 -3.85 -1.53 -19.49
C LEU A 188 -5.32 -1.28 -19.83
N ILE A 189 -5.90 -0.17 -19.38
CA ILE A 189 -7.27 0.23 -19.72
C ILE A 189 -7.40 0.39 -21.24
N ASP A 190 -6.50 1.13 -21.88
CA ASP A 190 -6.50 1.36 -23.33
C ASP A 190 -6.37 0.04 -24.12
N ALA A 191 -5.50 -0.87 -23.65
CA ALA A 191 -5.37 -2.18 -24.26
C ALA A 191 -6.67 -3.01 -24.15
N GLU A 192 -7.36 -2.94 -23.01
CA GLU A 192 -8.64 -3.63 -22.80
C GLU A 192 -9.80 -3.00 -23.58
N ARG A 193 -9.81 -1.67 -23.72
CA ARG A 193 -10.74 -0.92 -24.59
C ARG A 193 -10.57 -1.34 -26.05
N ALA A 194 -9.33 -1.37 -26.54
CA ALA A 194 -9.01 -1.75 -27.91
C ALA A 194 -9.46 -3.20 -28.22
N LYS A 195 -9.25 -4.15 -27.29
CA LYS A 195 -9.73 -5.54 -27.41
C LYS A 195 -11.26 -5.63 -27.56
N ARG A 196 -11.99 -4.67 -26.97
CA ARG A 196 -13.46 -4.58 -27.01
C ARG A 196 -13.98 -3.71 -28.17
N GLY A 197 -13.09 -3.14 -28.99
CA GLY A 197 -13.47 -2.25 -30.08
C GLY A 197 -13.93 -0.87 -29.62
N LEU A 198 -13.56 -0.46 -28.40
CA LEU A 198 -13.76 0.88 -27.87
C LEU A 198 -12.53 1.71 -28.24
N GLY A 199 -12.72 2.83 -28.96
CA GLY A 199 -11.66 3.70 -29.43
C GLY A 199 -12.07 5.16 -29.42
#